data_AF-A0AAX0WSB0-F1
#
_entry.id   AF-A0AAX0WSB0-F1
#
_cell.length_a   1.000
_cell.length_b   1.000
_cell.length_c   1.000
_cell.angle_alpha   90.00
_cell.angle_beta   90.00
_cell.angle_gamma   90.00
#
_symmetry.space_group_name_H-M   'P 1'
#
loop_
_entity.id
_entity.type
_entity.pdbx_description
1 polymer ?
#
loop_
_entity_poly.entity_id
_entity_poly.type
_entity_poly.pdbx_seq_one_letter_code
_entity_poly.pdbx_strand_id
1 'polypeptide(L)'
;MTVKVDFRCAFLEYLLDPSWKNKKELRRVSIELYYSAAKTAKEKKQDADIDDINTEISTSINEAIKNIYISQKQLDALLSINLNLPKIEAAFGTVLSALTGTLQGIADDDEEGIKQEENSRIVNDKHYKAFAAIYPIELDGHRITKEDSTAGQAALTLSETLLSITAKIHNADKLEESDTRDINQAYEKAKGQGIENHRGFNFKEKFYNFCRAVSCIFILPIGYYVHQGSLWTTVKTKTQEDVDKSQEAIGEYQQSLKKQ
;
A
#
# COMPACT_ATOMS: atom_id res chain seq x y z
N MET A 1 -5.86 -11.39 10.23
CA MET A 1 -4.92 -10.84 9.22
C MET A 1 -3.72 -11.78 9.22
N THR A 2 -3.14 -12.09 8.05
CA THR A 2 -2.00 -13.02 7.96
C THR A 2 -0.70 -12.24 8.06
N VAL A 3 0.39 -12.89 8.48
CA VAL A 3 1.72 -12.26 8.64
C VAL A 3 2.19 -11.57 7.35
N LYS A 4 1.85 -12.12 6.17
CA LYS A 4 2.16 -11.52 4.86
C LYS A 4 1.40 -10.20 4.64
N VAL A 5 0.13 -10.14 5.02
CA VAL A 5 -0.69 -8.92 4.92
C VAL A 5 -0.20 -7.87 5.92
N ASP A 6 0.16 -8.27 7.14
CA ASP A 6 0.72 -7.36 8.14
C ASP A 6 2.05 -6.76 7.67
N PHE A 7 2.92 -7.58 7.06
CA PHE A 7 4.16 -7.12 6.44
C PHE A 7 3.89 -6.14 5.30
N ARG A 8 2.98 -6.50 4.37
CA ARG A 8 2.61 -5.64 3.25
C ARG A 8 2.11 -4.27 3.73
N CYS A 9 1.22 -4.24 4.72
CA CYS A 9 0.71 -2.99 5.28
C CYS A 9 1.83 -2.15 5.90
N ALA A 10 2.68 -2.74 6.75
CA ALA A 10 3.77 -1.98 7.39
C ALA A 10 4.80 -1.48 6.36
N PHE A 11 5.05 -2.25 5.32
CA PHE A 11 5.94 -1.85 4.23
C PHE A 11 5.36 -0.66 3.46
N LEU A 12 4.08 -0.72 3.08
CA LEU A 12 3.39 0.40 2.43
C LEU A 12 3.35 1.65 3.31
N GLU A 13 3.07 1.51 4.61
CA GLU A 13 3.12 2.62 5.58
C GLU A 13 4.52 3.26 5.64
N TYR A 14 5.58 2.44 5.64
CA TYR A 14 6.96 2.93 5.63
C TYR A 14 7.33 3.62 4.30
N LEU A 15 6.87 3.12 3.16
CA LEU A 15 7.11 3.74 1.85
C LEU A 15 6.46 5.14 1.77
N LEU A 16 5.23 5.27 2.27
CA LEU A 16 4.47 6.52 2.27
C LEU A 16 5.01 7.53 3.30
N ASP A 17 5.44 7.06 4.47
CA ASP A 17 6.03 7.88 5.53
C ASP A 17 7.16 7.10 6.24
N PRO A 18 8.45 7.34 5.89
CA PRO A 18 9.59 6.64 6.48
C PRO A 18 9.95 7.17 7.88
N SER A 19 8.95 7.31 8.75
CA SER A 19 9.10 7.75 10.14
C SER A 19 9.66 6.64 11.03
N TRP A 20 10.25 7.02 12.18
CA TRP A 20 10.75 6.06 13.17
C TRP A 20 9.67 5.08 13.64
N LYS A 21 8.41 5.56 13.74
CA LYS A 21 7.26 4.73 14.11
C LYS A 21 7.01 3.63 13.08
N ASN A 22 6.93 3.98 11.79
CA ASN A 22 6.66 3.02 10.72
C ASN A 22 7.86 2.06 10.52
N LYS A 23 9.10 2.55 10.72
CA LYS A 23 10.29 1.69 10.75
C LYS A 23 10.22 0.65 11.87
N LYS A 24 9.79 1.05 13.07
CA LYS A 24 9.63 0.15 14.22
C LYS A 24 8.59 -0.93 13.94
N GLU A 25 7.49 -0.57 13.29
CA GLU A 25 6.45 -1.51 12.90
C GLU A 25 6.93 -2.47 11.81
N LEU A 26 7.59 -1.96 10.76
CA LEU A 26 8.23 -2.76 9.71
C LEU A 26 9.19 -3.80 10.30
N ARG A 27 10.01 -3.40 11.28
CA ARG A 27 10.89 -4.32 12.02
C ARG A 27 10.10 -5.42 12.72
N ARG A 28 9.04 -5.07 13.45
CA ARG A 28 8.21 -6.03 14.21
C ARG A 28 7.65 -7.11 13.28
N VAL A 29 6.98 -6.69 12.20
CA VAL A 29 6.35 -7.63 11.26
C VAL A 29 7.38 -8.41 10.43
N SER A 30 8.56 -7.84 10.17
CA SER A 30 9.65 -8.57 9.52
C SER A 30 10.14 -9.74 10.37
N ILE A 31 10.30 -9.51 11.67
CA ILE A 31 10.70 -10.57 12.61
C ILE A 31 9.61 -11.67 12.67
N GLU A 32 8.34 -11.30 12.66
CA GLU A 32 7.23 -12.25 12.61
C GLU A 32 7.21 -13.06 11.31
N LEU A 33 7.48 -12.40 10.17
CA LEU A 33 7.60 -13.06 8.87
C LEU A 33 8.75 -14.06 8.85
N TYR A 34 9.92 -13.70 9.39
CA TYR A 34 11.06 -14.60 9.52
C TYR A 34 10.68 -15.86 10.31
N TYR A 35 10.09 -15.72 11.49
CA TYR A 35 9.73 -16.89 12.31
C TYR A 35 8.57 -17.71 11.71
N SER A 36 7.64 -17.05 11.01
CA SER A 36 6.60 -17.75 10.25
C SER A 36 7.20 -18.59 9.13
N ALA A 37 8.13 -18.04 8.35
CA ALA A 37 8.83 -18.76 7.29
C ALA A 37 9.66 -19.93 7.85
N ALA A 38 10.39 -19.70 8.95
CA ALA A 38 11.16 -20.76 9.61
C ALA A 38 10.28 -21.90 10.13
N LYS A 39 9.07 -21.59 10.60
CA LYS A 39 8.09 -22.60 11.00
C LYS A 39 7.60 -23.38 9.78
N THR A 40 7.23 -22.70 8.69
CA THR A 40 6.76 -23.35 7.45
C THR A 40 7.83 -24.24 6.83
N ALA A 41 9.10 -23.82 6.81
CA ALA A 41 10.22 -24.63 6.33
C ALA A 41 10.32 -25.94 7.12
N LYS A 42 10.25 -25.87 8.46
CA LYS A 42 10.29 -27.05 9.34
C LYS A 42 9.09 -27.98 9.19
N GLU A 43 7.92 -27.44 8.87
CA GLU A 43 6.72 -28.22 8.59
C GLU A 43 6.84 -28.96 7.24
N LYS A 44 7.54 -28.40 6.25
CA LYS A 44 7.81 -29.04 4.95
C LYS A 44 8.95 -30.07 5.03
N LYS A 45 10.00 -29.77 5.79
CA LYS A 45 11.19 -30.61 5.96
C LYS A 45 11.63 -30.55 7.43
N GLN A 46 11.51 -31.68 8.14
CA GLN A 46 11.76 -31.73 9.59
C GLN A 46 13.18 -31.25 9.97
N ASP A 47 14.16 -31.53 9.12
CA ASP A 47 15.55 -31.06 9.22
C ASP A 47 15.83 -29.87 8.29
N ALA A 48 14.89 -28.91 8.22
CA ALA A 48 15.06 -27.70 7.42
C ALA A 48 16.31 -26.93 7.83
N ASP A 49 17.14 -26.60 6.84
CA ASP A 49 18.35 -25.80 7.00
C ASP A 49 18.07 -24.30 6.74
N ILE A 50 19.12 -23.48 6.75
CA ILE A 50 19.01 -22.03 6.55
C ILE A 50 18.52 -21.69 5.14
N ASP A 51 18.88 -22.49 4.14
CA ASP A 51 18.51 -22.24 2.74
C ASP A 51 17.03 -22.54 2.52
N ASP A 52 16.49 -23.58 3.17
CA ASP A 52 15.05 -23.84 3.20
C ASP A 52 14.27 -22.66 3.82
N ILE A 53 14.79 -22.08 4.91
CA ILE A 53 14.17 -20.91 5.58
C ILE A 53 14.23 -19.68 4.66
N ASN A 54 15.38 -19.42 4.05
CA ASN A 54 15.56 -18.29 3.13
C ASN A 54 14.62 -18.40 1.92
N THR A 55 14.42 -19.60 1.38
CA THR A 55 13.47 -19.87 0.29
C THR A 55 12.04 -19.49 0.70
N GLU A 56 11.60 -19.86 1.90
CA GLU A 56 10.26 -19.49 2.41
C GLU A 56 10.14 -17.99 2.69
N ILE A 57 11.22 -17.33 3.11
CA ILE A 57 11.27 -15.87 3.27
C ILE A 57 11.11 -15.20 1.90
N SER A 58 11.93 -15.56 0.91
CA SER A 58 11.88 -15.01 -0.44
C SER A 58 10.52 -15.22 -1.09
N THR A 59 9.91 -16.40 -0.90
CA THR A 59 8.53 -16.68 -1.34
C THR A 59 7.52 -15.74 -0.67
N SER A 60 7.60 -15.61 0.65
CA SER A 60 6.69 -14.76 1.43
C SER A 60 6.83 -13.28 1.08
N ILE A 61 8.05 -12.82 0.84
CA ILE A 61 8.36 -11.46 0.38
C ILE A 61 7.80 -11.23 -1.01
N ASN A 62 8.10 -12.11 -1.97
CA ASN A 62 7.63 -11.98 -3.35
C ASN A 62 6.11 -11.82 -3.44
N GLU A 63 5.38 -12.63 -2.67
CA GLU A 63 3.93 -12.53 -2.54
C GLU A 63 3.50 -11.21 -1.87
N ALA A 64 4.10 -10.87 -0.72
CA ALA A 64 3.72 -9.69 0.04
C ALA A 64 3.93 -8.39 -0.74
N ILE A 65 4.98 -8.30 -1.54
CA ILE A 65 5.29 -7.10 -2.32
C ILE A 65 4.80 -7.14 -3.76
N LYS A 66 3.96 -8.11 -4.13
CA LYS A 66 3.37 -8.22 -5.48
C LYS A 66 2.78 -6.88 -5.94
N ASN A 67 3.13 -6.45 -7.15
CA ASN A 67 2.74 -5.18 -7.78
C ASN A 67 3.09 -3.90 -6.97
N ILE A 68 3.98 -3.99 -5.98
CA ILE A 68 4.57 -2.81 -5.32
C ILE A 68 5.83 -2.43 -6.08
N TYR A 69 5.90 -1.17 -6.47
CA TYR A 69 7.04 -0.55 -7.16
C TYR A 69 7.52 0.64 -6.34
N ILE A 70 8.82 0.88 -6.32
CA ILE A 70 9.44 1.92 -5.48
C ILE A 70 10.34 2.84 -6.30
N SER A 71 10.58 4.04 -5.79
CA SER A 71 11.63 4.91 -6.34
C SER A 71 13.02 4.46 -5.87
N GLN A 72 14.07 4.86 -6.59
CA GLN A 72 15.46 4.65 -6.16
C GLN A 72 15.71 5.23 -4.76
N LYS A 73 15.15 6.42 -4.47
CA LYS A 73 15.25 7.06 -3.15
C LYS A 73 14.73 6.18 -2.01
N GLN A 74 13.66 5.42 -2.26
CA GLN A 74 13.10 4.51 -1.26
C GLN A 74 13.95 3.26 -1.08
N LEU A 75 14.50 2.73 -2.18
CA LEU A 75 15.45 1.64 -2.09
C LEU A 75 16.68 2.04 -1.27
N ASP A 76 17.25 3.21 -1.52
CA ASP A 76 18.40 3.72 -0.79
C ASP A 76 18.11 3.87 0.71
N ALA A 77 16.88 4.29 1.07
CA ALA A 77 16.44 4.36 2.46
C ALA A 77 16.37 2.98 3.13
N LEU A 78 15.89 1.95 2.42
CA LEU A 78 15.83 0.57 2.92
C LEU A 78 17.24 -0.03 3.07
N LEU A 79 18.10 0.15 2.07
CA LEU A 79 19.50 -0.28 2.11
C LEU A 79 20.24 0.39 3.27
N SER A 80 19.98 1.68 3.51
CA SER A 80 20.55 2.41 4.65
C SER A 80 20.09 1.86 6.00
N ILE A 81 18.89 1.28 6.10
CA ILE A 81 18.50 0.56 7.32
C ILE A 81 19.43 -0.64 7.48
N ASN A 82 19.55 -1.47 6.44
CA ASN A 82 20.29 -2.73 6.50
C ASN A 82 21.76 -2.53 6.87
N LEU A 83 22.42 -1.52 6.28
CA LEU A 83 23.82 -1.18 6.56
C LEU A 83 24.09 -0.77 8.02
N ASN A 84 23.07 -0.27 8.72
CA ASN A 84 23.19 0.24 10.09
C ASN A 84 22.58 -0.70 11.13
N LEU A 85 22.18 -1.93 10.75
CA LEU A 85 21.61 -2.88 11.69
C LEU A 85 22.68 -3.53 12.59
N PRO A 86 22.48 -3.56 13.91
CA PRO A 86 23.32 -4.33 14.80
C PRO A 86 23.10 -5.83 14.56
N LYS A 87 24.14 -6.66 14.77
CA LYS A 87 24.10 -8.12 14.53
C LYS A 87 22.94 -8.86 15.23
N ILE A 88 22.43 -8.33 16.35
CA ILE A 88 21.29 -8.90 17.08
C ILE A 88 19.97 -8.85 16.29
N GLU A 89 19.90 -8.01 15.25
CA GLU A 89 18.74 -7.84 14.37
C GLU A 89 18.80 -8.77 13.15
N ALA A 90 19.50 -9.90 13.23
CA ALA A 90 19.72 -10.81 12.11
C ALA A 90 18.42 -11.20 11.38
N ALA A 91 17.35 -11.52 12.10
CA ALA A 91 16.05 -11.85 11.50
C ALA A 91 15.46 -10.69 10.66
N PHE A 92 15.55 -9.46 11.17
CA PHE A 92 15.11 -8.28 10.42
C PHE A 92 16.03 -8.00 9.22
N GLY A 93 17.35 -8.15 9.41
CA GLY A 93 18.35 -8.00 8.36
C GLY A 93 18.17 -8.99 7.21
N THR A 94 17.88 -10.27 7.52
CA THR A 94 17.60 -11.30 6.50
C THR A 94 16.37 -10.94 5.67
N VAL A 95 15.27 -10.57 6.32
CA VAL A 95 14.02 -10.19 5.64
C VAL A 95 14.20 -8.92 4.81
N LEU A 96 14.92 -7.92 5.33
CA LEU A 96 15.25 -6.71 4.57
C LEU A 96 16.16 -7.00 3.38
N SER A 97 17.13 -7.91 3.53
CA SER A 97 18.04 -8.28 2.45
C SER A 97 17.27 -8.98 1.32
N ALA A 98 16.39 -9.94 1.67
CA ALA A 98 15.49 -10.59 0.72
C ALA A 98 14.55 -9.58 0.04
N LEU A 99 13.98 -8.65 0.81
CA LEU A 99 13.14 -7.57 0.28
C LEU A 99 13.91 -6.71 -0.74
N THR A 100 15.09 -6.19 -0.37
CA THR A 100 15.87 -5.32 -1.27
C THR A 100 16.40 -6.06 -2.49
N GLY A 101 16.82 -7.33 -2.34
CA GLY A 101 17.22 -8.17 -3.47
C GLY A 101 16.06 -8.39 -4.44
N THR A 102 14.87 -8.73 -3.92
CA THR A 102 13.65 -8.88 -4.73
C THR A 102 13.29 -7.59 -5.47
N LEU A 103 13.37 -6.44 -4.80
CA LEU A 103 13.08 -5.13 -5.41
C LEU A 103 14.08 -4.79 -6.53
N GLN A 104 15.35 -5.17 -6.36
CA GLN A 104 16.41 -4.97 -7.34
C GLN A 104 16.35 -5.97 -8.51
N GLY A 105 15.54 -7.02 -8.43
CA GLY A 105 15.47 -8.09 -9.44
C GLY A 105 16.65 -9.06 -9.37
N ILE A 106 17.24 -9.24 -8.19
CA ILE A 106 18.30 -10.23 -7.94
C ILE A 106 17.61 -11.53 -7.50
N ALA A 107 17.73 -12.61 -8.29
CA ALA A 107 17.25 -13.93 -7.90
C ALA A 107 18.27 -14.65 -7.00
N ASP A 108 17.80 -15.50 -6.09
CA ASP A 108 18.64 -16.24 -5.13
C ASP A 108 19.53 -17.33 -5.79
N ASP A 109 19.32 -17.64 -7.08
CA ASP A 109 19.97 -18.75 -7.81
C ASP A 109 20.90 -18.33 -8.97
N ASP A 110 21.20 -17.04 -9.15
CA ASP A 110 22.07 -16.63 -10.25
C ASP A 110 23.55 -16.84 -9.89
N GLU A 111 24.07 -18.02 -10.26
CA GLU A 111 25.47 -18.19 -10.66
C GLU A 111 25.86 -17.01 -11.56
N GLU A 112 26.80 -16.19 -11.07
CA GLU A 112 27.53 -15.17 -11.83
C GLU A 112 26.72 -14.37 -12.88
N GLY A 113 26.02 -13.32 -12.43
CA GLY A 113 26.12 -12.03 -13.12
C GLY A 113 25.15 -11.74 -14.27
N ILE A 114 24.00 -12.40 -14.38
CA ILE A 114 22.93 -11.94 -15.29
C ILE A 114 21.90 -11.14 -14.49
N LYS A 115 22.10 -9.83 -14.38
CA LYS A 115 21.03 -8.92 -13.94
C LYS A 115 19.89 -9.00 -14.96
N GLN A 116 18.80 -9.70 -14.66
CA GLN A 116 17.57 -9.57 -15.43
C GLN A 116 16.89 -8.26 -15.02
N GLU A 117 17.25 -7.16 -15.70
CA GLU A 117 16.61 -5.84 -15.52
C GLU A 117 15.07 -5.91 -15.65
N GLU A 118 14.54 -6.93 -16.34
CA GLU A 118 13.10 -7.18 -16.52
C GLU A 118 12.33 -7.46 -15.22
N ASN A 119 13.00 -7.86 -14.14
CA ASN A 119 12.34 -8.17 -12.85
C ASN A 119 12.50 -7.06 -11.79
N SER A 120 13.17 -5.95 -12.12
CA SER A 120 13.32 -4.83 -11.19
C SER A 120 11.97 -4.17 -10.90
N ARG A 121 11.72 -3.87 -9.63
CA ARG A 121 10.53 -3.11 -9.19
C ARG A 121 10.86 -1.66 -8.89
N ILE A 122 12.00 -1.18 -9.39
CA ILE A 122 12.46 0.19 -9.23
C ILE A 122 11.98 1.00 -10.43
N VAL A 123 11.25 2.08 -10.16
CA VAL A 123 10.70 2.95 -11.20
C VAL A 123 11.14 4.39 -10.99
N ASN A 124 11.07 5.18 -12.06
CA ASN A 124 11.31 6.62 -11.95
C ASN A 124 10.24 7.29 -11.07
N ASP A 125 10.55 8.45 -10.52
CA ASP A 125 9.65 9.17 -9.58
C ASP A 125 8.27 9.48 -10.17
N LYS A 126 8.17 9.65 -11.50
CA LYS A 126 6.90 9.93 -12.17
C LYS A 126 5.98 8.72 -12.15
N HIS A 127 6.51 7.54 -12.43
CA HIS A 127 5.77 6.28 -12.39
C HIS A 127 5.47 5.91 -10.93
N TYR A 128 6.44 6.12 -10.04
CA TYR A 128 6.28 5.87 -8.61
C TYR A 128 5.08 6.63 -8.03
N LYS A 129 4.86 7.89 -8.42
CA LYS A 129 3.69 8.68 -7.96
C LYS A 129 2.35 8.01 -8.27
N ALA A 130 2.20 7.36 -9.43
CA ALA A 130 0.98 6.64 -9.77
C ALA A 130 0.75 5.44 -8.84
N PHE A 131 1.79 4.64 -8.57
CA PHE A 131 1.71 3.54 -7.62
C PHE A 131 1.46 4.02 -6.19
N ALA A 132 2.20 5.03 -5.74
CA ALA A 132 2.12 5.59 -4.40
C ALA A 132 0.74 6.16 -4.07
N ALA A 133 0.03 6.71 -5.07
CA ALA A 133 -1.33 7.22 -4.89
C ALA A 133 -2.36 6.11 -4.65
N ILE A 134 -2.07 4.86 -5.01
CA ILE A 134 -2.98 3.72 -4.82
C ILE A 134 -2.82 3.09 -3.42
N TYR A 135 -1.60 3.08 -2.86
CA TYR A 135 -1.30 2.43 -1.57
C TYR A 135 -2.20 2.84 -0.40
N PRO A 136 -2.59 4.11 -0.22
CA PRO A 136 -3.50 4.51 0.85
C PRO A 136 -4.87 3.82 0.77
N ILE A 137 -5.37 3.53 -0.44
CA ILE A 137 -6.64 2.83 -0.66
C ILE A 137 -6.55 1.41 -0.09
N GLU A 138 -5.42 0.72 -0.29
CA GLU A 138 -5.21 -0.62 0.24
C GLU A 138 -5.14 -0.64 1.77
N LEU A 139 -4.34 0.28 2.33
CA LEU A 139 -4.17 0.43 3.78
C LEU A 139 -5.52 0.73 4.44
N ASP A 140 -6.31 1.61 3.83
CA ASP A 140 -7.67 1.88 4.30
C ASP A 140 -8.60 0.68 4.08
N GLY A 141 -8.48 -0.07 2.99
CA GLY A 141 -9.24 -1.30 2.76
C GLY A 141 -9.07 -2.29 3.91
N HIS A 142 -7.83 -2.63 4.28
CA HIS A 142 -7.52 -3.51 5.41
C HIS A 142 -8.04 -2.99 6.76
N ARG A 143 -8.06 -1.67 6.95
CA ARG A 143 -8.63 -1.03 8.14
C ARG A 143 -10.16 -1.13 8.14
N ILE A 144 -10.80 -0.76 7.03
CA ILE A 144 -12.25 -0.69 6.86
C ILE A 144 -12.87 -2.07 6.99
N THR A 145 -12.24 -3.14 6.49
CA THR A 145 -12.77 -4.52 6.59
C THR A 145 -13.11 -4.93 8.03
N LYS A 146 -12.47 -4.33 9.04
CA LYS A 146 -12.76 -4.57 10.47
C LYS A 146 -14.10 -3.97 10.92
N GLU A 147 -14.57 -2.93 10.25
CA GLU A 147 -15.77 -2.15 10.57
C GLU A 147 -16.91 -2.44 9.56
N ASP A 148 -16.56 -2.55 8.27
CA ASP A 148 -17.46 -2.74 7.13
C ASP A 148 -16.76 -3.63 6.10
N SER A 149 -17.11 -4.93 6.11
CA SER A 149 -16.47 -5.93 5.25
C SER A 149 -16.68 -5.63 3.76
N THR A 150 -17.86 -5.13 3.38
CA THR A 150 -18.20 -4.84 1.98
C THR A 150 -17.37 -3.67 1.46
N ALA A 151 -17.36 -2.54 2.17
CA ALA A 151 -16.59 -1.38 1.77
C ALA A 151 -15.07 -1.67 1.79
N GLY A 152 -14.61 -2.42 2.80
CA GLY A 152 -13.22 -2.83 2.90
C GLY A 152 -12.79 -3.71 1.73
N GLN A 153 -13.59 -4.71 1.37
CA GLN A 153 -13.31 -5.58 0.23
C GLN A 153 -13.36 -4.83 -1.11
N ALA A 154 -14.26 -3.87 -1.26
CA ALA A 154 -14.33 -3.03 -2.44
C ALA A 154 -13.04 -2.19 -2.60
N ALA A 155 -12.53 -1.58 -1.53
CA ALA A 155 -11.27 -0.83 -1.54
C ALA A 155 -10.06 -1.73 -1.85
N LEU A 156 -9.99 -2.94 -1.26
CA LEU A 156 -8.92 -3.90 -1.56
C LEU A 156 -8.95 -4.34 -3.03
N THR A 157 -10.14 -4.68 -3.55
CA THR A 157 -10.32 -5.06 -4.96
C THR A 157 -9.92 -3.92 -5.91
N LEU A 158 -10.31 -2.68 -5.58
CA LEU A 158 -9.93 -1.50 -6.35
C LEU A 158 -8.40 -1.34 -6.38
N SER A 159 -7.76 -1.34 -5.21
CA SER A 159 -6.30 -1.22 -5.10
C SER A 159 -5.58 -2.30 -5.90
N GLU A 160 -5.94 -3.57 -5.71
CA GLU A 160 -5.31 -4.70 -6.40
C GLU A 160 -5.43 -4.57 -7.92
N THR A 161 -6.63 -4.21 -8.41
CA THR A 161 -6.88 -4.04 -9.84
C THR A 161 -6.06 -2.89 -10.41
N LEU A 162 -6.06 -1.72 -9.75
CA LEU A 162 -5.31 -0.56 -10.20
C LEU A 162 -3.80 -0.81 -10.19
N LEU A 163 -3.26 -1.44 -9.14
CA LEU A 163 -1.84 -1.81 -9.06
C LEU A 163 -1.47 -2.78 -10.18
N SER A 164 -2.32 -3.77 -10.47
CA SER A 164 -2.07 -4.74 -11.53
C SER A 164 -2.06 -4.10 -12.92
N ILE A 165 -3.03 -3.23 -13.22
CA ILE A 165 -3.07 -2.54 -14.52
C ILE A 165 -1.91 -1.56 -14.65
N THR A 166 -1.59 -0.80 -13.59
CA THR A 166 -0.47 0.15 -13.59
C THR A 166 0.87 -0.59 -13.80
N ALA A 167 1.05 -1.75 -13.16
CA ALA A 167 2.19 -2.63 -13.38
C ALA A 167 2.25 -3.15 -14.83
N LYS A 168 1.12 -3.59 -15.40
CA LYS A 168 1.05 -4.01 -16.81
C LYS A 168 1.49 -2.89 -17.76
N ILE A 169 0.95 -1.69 -17.59
CA ILE A 169 1.29 -0.51 -18.41
C ILE A 169 2.78 -0.20 -18.29
N HIS A 170 3.31 -0.21 -17.06
CA HIS A 170 4.73 0.03 -16.81
C HIS A 170 5.63 -1.00 -17.51
N ASN A 171 5.34 -2.29 -17.34
CA ASN A 171 6.17 -3.37 -17.91
C ASN A 171 6.11 -3.40 -19.44
N ALA A 172 4.97 -3.04 -20.01
CA ALA A 172 4.82 -2.94 -21.46
C ALA A 172 5.37 -1.63 -22.04
N ASP A 173 5.71 -0.66 -21.17
CA ASP A 173 6.06 0.73 -21.48
C ASP A 173 5.15 1.38 -22.53
N LYS A 174 3.86 1.02 -22.49
CA LYS A 174 2.86 1.48 -23.46
C LYS A 174 1.47 1.45 -22.84
N LEU A 175 0.61 2.34 -23.32
CA LEU A 175 -0.80 2.42 -22.91
C LEU A 175 -1.70 1.86 -24.02
N GLU A 176 -2.43 0.78 -23.72
CA GLU A 176 -3.45 0.24 -24.63
C GLU A 176 -4.83 0.85 -24.33
N GLU A 177 -5.72 0.89 -25.34
CA GLU A 177 -7.09 1.38 -25.14
C GLU A 177 -7.86 0.57 -24.10
N SER A 178 -7.61 -0.75 -24.05
CA SER A 178 -8.18 -1.64 -23.04
C SER A 178 -7.79 -1.22 -21.62
N ASP A 179 -6.55 -0.78 -21.40
CA ASP A 179 -6.07 -0.42 -20.06
C ASP A 179 -6.82 0.81 -19.51
N THR A 180 -7.09 1.79 -20.39
CA THR A 180 -7.87 2.98 -20.01
C THR A 180 -9.30 2.61 -19.64
N ARG A 181 -9.92 1.71 -20.40
CA ARG A 181 -11.27 1.20 -20.13
C ARG A 181 -11.31 0.42 -18.81
N ASP A 182 -10.32 -0.44 -18.57
CA ASP A 182 -10.27 -1.31 -17.40
C ASP A 182 -10.05 -0.48 -16.12
N ILE A 183 -9.23 0.57 -16.16
CA ILE A 183 -9.07 1.54 -15.07
C ILE A 183 -10.39 2.24 -14.75
N ASN A 184 -11.08 2.78 -15.77
CA ASN A 184 -12.37 3.45 -15.56
C ASN A 184 -13.42 2.48 -15.00
N GLN A 185 -13.43 1.24 -15.48
CA GLN A 185 -14.33 0.21 -14.97
C GLN A 185 -14.02 -0.17 -13.52
N ALA A 186 -12.75 -0.18 -13.10
CA ALA A 186 -12.37 -0.43 -11.71
C ALA A 186 -12.95 0.65 -10.77
N TYR A 187 -12.82 1.93 -11.13
CA TYR A 187 -13.41 3.02 -10.35
C TYR A 187 -14.93 2.97 -10.30
N GLU A 188 -15.60 2.76 -11.44
CA GLU A 188 -17.08 2.69 -11.47
C GLU A 188 -17.62 1.50 -10.69
N LYS A 189 -16.91 0.36 -10.65
CA LYS A 189 -17.29 -0.80 -9.82
C LYS A 189 -17.16 -0.50 -8.32
N ALA A 190 -16.15 0.28 -7.92
CA ALA A 190 -15.91 0.63 -6.53
C ALA A 190 -16.88 1.71 -6.01
N LYS A 191 -17.41 2.53 -6.91
CA LYS A 191 -18.34 3.62 -6.60
C LYS A 191 -19.63 3.11 -5.97
N GLY A 192 -20.06 3.74 -4.88
CA GLY A 192 -21.29 3.38 -4.17
C GLY A 192 -21.19 2.07 -3.38
N GLN A 193 -20.01 1.49 -3.25
CA GLN A 193 -19.76 0.33 -2.38
C GLN A 193 -19.43 0.75 -0.93
N GLY A 194 -19.58 2.04 -0.61
CA GLY A 194 -19.47 2.57 0.74
C GLY A 194 -18.07 3.03 1.14
N ILE A 195 -17.05 2.89 0.28
CA ILE A 195 -15.68 3.35 0.49
C ILE A 195 -15.66 4.84 0.89
N GLU A 196 -16.49 5.63 0.21
CA GLU A 196 -16.65 7.08 0.38
C GLU A 196 -17.14 7.51 1.77
N ASN A 197 -17.65 6.58 2.58
CA ASN A 197 -18.20 6.88 3.91
C ASN A 197 -17.16 6.73 5.02
N HIS A 198 -15.96 6.22 4.71
CA HIS A 198 -14.96 5.84 5.72
C HIS A 198 -13.87 6.92 5.89
N ARG A 199 -13.43 7.14 7.15
CA ARG A 199 -12.55 8.24 7.58
C ARG A 199 -13.05 9.65 7.23
N GLY A 200 -13.95 10.17 8.07
CA GLY A 200 -14.46 11.55 7.99
C GLY A 200 -15.90 11.66 8.49
N PHE A 201 -16.66 10.56 8.42
CA PHE A 201 -18.01 10.46 8.98
C PHE A 201 -18.02 10.70 10.50
N ASN A 202 -17.09 10.08 11.23
CA ASN A 202 -16.91 10.26 12.67
C ASN A 202 -16.57 11.71 13.08
N PHE A 203 -15.90 12.48 12.21
CA PHE A 203 -15.64 13.90 12.48
C PHE A 203 -16.89 14.74 12.25
N LYS A 204 -17.67 14.46 11.19
CA LYS A 204 -18.98 15.08 10.96
C LYS A 204 -19.92 14.80 12.14
N GLU A 205 -20.01 13.55 12.59
CA GLU A 205 -20.84 13.17 13.74
C GLU A 205 -20.37 13.81 15.05
N LYS A 206 -19.07 13.81 15.34
CA LYS A 206 -18.51 14.51 16.51
C LYS A 206 -18.72 16.02 16.45
N PHE A 207 -18.61 16.63 15.27
CA PHE A 207 -18.90 18.04 15.06
C PHE A 207 -20.40 18.34 15.21
N TYR A 208 -21.29 17.50 14.67
CA TYR A 208 -22.74 17.61 14.90
C TYR A 208 -23.08 17.48 16.38
N ASN A 209 -22.45 16.55 17.10
CA ASN A 209 -22.63 16.37 18.54
C ASN A 209 -22.07 17.56 19.34
N PHE A 210 -20.93 18.12 18.93
CA PHE A 210 -20.40 19.38 19.48
C PHE A 210 -21.36 20.54 19.24
N CYS A 211 -21.83 20.75 18.01
CA CYS A 211 -22.79 21.80 17.67
C CYS A 211 -24.12 21.63 18.42
N ARG A 212 -24.59 20.39 18.61
CA ARG A 212 -25.77 20.06 19.42
C ARG A 212 -25.54 20.36 20.90
N ALA A 213 -24.35 20.09 21.44
CA ALA A 213 -24.01 20.42 22.82
C ALA A 213 -23.90 21.94 23.03
N VAL A 214 -23.25 22.64 22.10
CA VAL A 214 -23.09 24.10 22.12
C VAL A 214 -24.43 24.81 21.92
N SER A 215 -25.35 24.23 21.14
CA SER A 215 -26.68 24.80 20.93
C SER A 215 -27.62 24.69 22.15
N CYS A 216 -27.30 23.82 23.11
CA CYS A 216 -27.95 23.83 24.42
C CYS A 216 -27.51 25.02 25.30
N ILE A 217 -26.40 25.69 24.94
CA ILE A 217 -25.82 26.82 25.70
C ILE A 217 -26.08 28.15 24.99
N PHE A 218 -26.08 28.17 23.65
CA PHE A 218 -26.37 29.34 22.83
C PHE A 218 -27.48 29.01 21.82
N ILE A 219 -28.55 29.78 21.77
CA ILE A 219 -29.70 29.54 20.85
C ILE A 219 -29.37 29.92 19.39
N LEU A 220 -28.40 30.81 19.17
CA LEU A 220 -28.02 31.37 17.87
C LEU A 220 -27.18 30.50 16.89
N PRO A 221 -26.41 29.45 17.27
CA PRO A 221 -25.56 28.72 16.31
C PRO A 221 -26.34 27.78 15.38
N ILE A 222 -27.49 27.23 15.78
CA ILE A 222 -28.19 26.19 14.98
C ILE A 222 -28.60 26.73 13.61
N GLY A 223 -29.19 27.93 13.55
CA GLY A 223 -29.66 28.52 12.29
C GLY A 223 -28.51 28.78 11.29
N TYR A 224 -27.35 29.20 11.79
CA TYR A 224 -26.16 29.43 10.96
C TYR A 224 -25.58 28.13 10.39
N TYR A 225 -25.50 27.07 11.21
CA TYR A 225 -24.95 25.78 10.76
C TYR A 225 -25.92 24.93 9.93
N VAL A 226 -27.25 25.06 10.13
CA VAL A 226 -28.25 24.45 9.25
C VAL A 226 -28.18 25.07 7.85
N HIS A 227 -27.94 26.37 7.74
CA HIS A 227 -27.75 27.04 6.44
C HIS A 227 -26.40 26.70 5.78
N GLN A 228 -25.36 26.41 6.57
CA GLN A 228 -24.09 25.85 6.09
C GLN A 228 -24.11 24.31 5.89
N GLY A 229 -25.26 23.64 5.99
CA GLY A 229 -25.34 22.19 5.73
C GLY A 229 -24.77 21.78 4.36
N SER A 230 -24.76 22.67 3.36
CA SER A 230 -24.14 22.44 2.05
C SER A 230 -22.60 22.42 2.04
N LEU A 231 -21.94 23.02 3.03
CA LEU A 231 -20.49 22.90 3.21
C LEU A 231 -20.09 21.48 3.59
N TRP A 232 -20.96 20.75 4.29
CA TRP A 232 -20.62 19.42 4.83
C TRP A 232 -21.06 18.26 3.94
N THR A 233 -22.00 18.49 3.02
CA THR A 233 -22.34 17.52 1.95
C THR A 233 -21.23 17.44 0.88
N THR A 234 -20.36 18.45 0.80
CA THR A 234 -19.27 18.54 -0.18
C THR A 234 -17.89 18.12 0.37
N VAL A 235 -17.72 18.04 1.69
CA VAL A 235 -16.48 17.54 2.31
C VAL A 235 -16.37 16.03 2.08
N LYS A 236 -15.40 15.66 1.25
CA LYS A 236 -15.01 14.28 0.96
C LYS A 236 -14.38 13.66 2.21
N THR A 237 -14.58 12.36 2.39
CA THR A 237 -13.83 11.62 3.40
C THR A 237 -12.38 11.44 2.93
N LYS A 238 -11.46 11.18 3.86
CA LYS A 238 -10.05 10.94 3.51
C LYS A 238 -9.93 9.77 2.53
N THR A 239 -10.69 8.70 2.72
CA THR A 239 -10.65 7.56 1.81
C THR A 239 -11.16 7.92 0.42
N GLN A 240 -12.18 8.79 0.30
CA GLN A 240 -12.60 9.33 -1.00
C GLN A 240 -11.54 10.25 -1.62
N GLU A 241 -10.89 11.10 -0.83
CA GLU A 241 -9.79 11.94 -1.32
C GLU A 241 -8.61 11.09 -1.83
N ASP A 242 -8.31 9.98 -1.18
CA ASP A 242 -7.26 9.06 -1.59
C ASP A 242 -7.62 8.37 -2.93
N VAL A 243 -8.90 7.99 -3.13
CA VAL A 243 -9.41 7.50 -4.42
C VAL A 243 -9.26 8.56 -5.51
N ASP A 244 -9.67 9.81 -5.24
CA ASP A 244 -9.60 10.87 -6.25
C ASP A 244 -8.16 11.21 -6.64
N LYS A 245 -7.24 11.27 -5.66
CA LYS A 245 -5.80 11.47 -5.90
C LYS A 245 -5.21 10.34 -6.73
N SER A 246 -5.65 9.10 -6.49
CA SER A 246 -5.21 7.95 -7.31
C SER A 246 -5.68 8.09 -8.76
N GLN A 247 -6.91 8.57 -8.98
CA GLN A 247 -7.45 8.78 -10.32
C GLN A 247 -6.71 9.91 -11.06
N GLU A 248 -6.40 11.01 -10.37
CA GLU A 248 -5.60 12.12 -10.91
C GLU A 248 -4.18 11.64 -11.30
N ALA A 249 -3.46 10.98 -10.38
CA ALA A 249 -2.09 10.53 -10.61
C ALA A 249 -1.99 9.49 -11.73
N ILE A 250 -2.94 8.55 -11.81
CA ILE A 250 -3.01 7.59 -12.92
C ILE A 250 -3.32 8.30 -14.24
N GLY A 251 -4.23 9.28 -14.22
CA GLY A 251 -4.54 10.09 -15.40
C GLY A 251 -3.32 10.85 -15.93
N GLU A 252 -2.54 11.48 -15.05
CA GLU A 252 -1.28 12.13 -15.42
C GLU A 252 -0.27 11.14 -16.00
N TYR A 253 -0.16 9.94 -15.41
CA TYR A 253 0.71 8.87 -15.90
C TYR A 253 0.31 8.36 -17.29
N GLN A 254 -0.99 8.19 -17.54
CA GLN A 254 -1.50 7.83 -18.86
C GLN A 254 -1.23 8.90 -19.92
N GLN A 255 -1.47 10.17 -19.61
CA GLN A 255 -1.19 11.29 -20.54
C GLN A 255 0.30 11.41 -20.86
N SER A 256 1.13 11.08 -19.87
CA SER A 256 2.58 11.03 -19.96
C SER A 256 3.08 10.09 -21.05
N LEU A 257 2.45 8.91 -21.17
CA LEU A 257 2.80 7.90 -22.18
C LEU A 257 2.26 8.25 -23.58
N LYS A 258 1.18 9.03 -23.67
CA LYS A 258 0.63 9.51 -24.96
C LYS A 258 1.45 10.61 -25.62
N LYS A 259 2.38 11.24 -24.89
CA LYS A 259 3.22 12.36 -25.37
C LYS A 259 4.63 11.93 -25.78
N GLN A 260 4.97 10.65 -25.60
CA GLN A 260 6.19 10.02 -26.09
C GLN A 260 5.97 9.52 -27.52
#